data_AF-A0A368FJ17-F1
#
_entry.id   AF-A0A368FJ17-F1
#
_cell.length_a   1.000
_cell.length_b   1.000
_cell.length_c   1.000
_cell.angle_alpha   90.00
_cell.angle_beta   90.00
_cell.angle_gamma   90.00
#
_symmetry.space_group_name_H-M   'P 1'
#
loop_
_entity.id
_entity.type
_entity.pdbx_description
1 polymer ?
#
loop_
_entity_poly.entity_id
_entity_poly.type
_entity_poly.pdbx_seq_one_letter_code
_entity_poly.pdbx_strand_id
1 'polypeptide(L)'
;MQIHSCYASDDVDMKFPIVDNRGCSSDLALLSDPKYYDDRLIAYAESKAFAFQQAESLKFVCKLSLCTRDGDGCEGVTPPACSGNSPDLLVTRRLRHQNTALEGALSSALTTRVDVASGRPPTMTDRVADVLTSKGSLILLAALVVAAVLGTGRV
;
A
#
# COMPACT_ATOMS: atom_id res chain seq x y z
N MET A 1 -6.54 6.19 7.53
CA MET A 1 -5.99 4.84 7.29
C MET A 1 -4.96 4.53 8.35
N GLN A 2 -4.77 3.27 8.74
CA GLN A 2 -3.75 2.85 9.70
C GLN A 2 -2.96 1.65 9.15
N ILE A 3 -1.64 1.73 9.18
CA ILE A 3 -0.70 0.63 8.96
C ILE A 3 -0.48 -0.09 10.28
N HIS A 4 -0.66 -1.42 10.30
CA HIS A 4 -0.40 -2.24 11.47
C HIS A 4 -0.05 -3.67 11.08
N SER A 5 0.45 -4.46 12.05
CA SER A 5 0.77 -5.88 11.88
C SER A 5 1.68 -6.13 10.68
N CYS A 6 2.82 -5.44 10.67
CA CYS A 6 3.82 -5.57 9.61
C CYS A 6 4.89 -6.61 9.96
N TYR A 7 5.36 -7.31 8.93
CA TYR A 7 6.40 -8.32 9.03
C TYR A 7 7.44 -8.12 7.92
N ALA A 8 8.70 -8.34 8.24
CA ALA A 8 9.75 -8.65 7.28
C ALA A 8 9.84 -10.18 7.12
N SER A 9 9.93 -10.69 5.89
CA SER A 9 9.88 -12.12 5.60
C SER A 9 10.82 -12.52 4.47
N ASP A 10 11.23 -13.79 4.43
CA ASP A 10 12.18 -14.37 3.47
C ASP A 10 11.51 -15.21 2.36
N ASP A 11 10.22 -14.98 2.10
CA ASP A 11 9.33 -15.72 1.17
C ASP A 11 9.03 -17.18 1.51
N VAL A 12 9.84 -17.85 2.34
CA VAL A 12 9.68 -19.29 2.63
C VAL A 12 8.74 -19.52 3.79
N ASP A 13 8.93 -18.88 4.96
CA ASP A 13 7.98 -18.92 6.09
C ASP A 13 8.37 -18.03 7.29
N MET A 14 9.62 -17.54 7.37
CA MET A 14 10.06 -16.75 8.51
C MET A 14 9.43 -15.35 8.46
N LYS A 15 8.80 -14.94 9.57
CA LYS A 15 8.14 -13.63 9.72
C LYS A 15 8.66 -12.94 10.96
N PHE A 16 9.35 -11.82 10.75
CA PHE A 16 9.87 -10.97 11.80
C PHE A 16 8.95 -9.76 11.97
N PRO A 17 8.23 -9.63 13.11
CA PRO A 17 7.35 -8.51 13.33
C PRO A 17 8.17 -7.22 13.46
N ILE A 18 7.78 -6.20 12.69
CA ILE A 18 8.43 -4.89 12.67
C ILE A 18 7.47 -3.75 13.08
N VAL A 19 6.16 -3.97 12.91
CA VAL A 19 5.10 -3.08 13.42
C VAL A 19 4.02 -3.93 14.09
N ASP A 20 3.67 -3.60 15.32
CA ASP A 20 2.69 -4.32 16.13
C ASP A 20 1.24 -4.15 15.61
N ASN A 21 0.28 -4.80 16.26
CA ASN A 21 -1.14 -4.68 15.91
C ASN A 21 -1.76 -3.31 16.20
N ARG A 22 -1.09 -2.44 16.96
CA ARG A 22 -1.51 -1.06 17.22
C ARG A 22 -0.90 -0.08 16.22
N GLY A 23 0.00 -0.53 15.36
CA GLY A 23 0.66 0.32 14.39
C GLY A 23 1.93 0.99 14.91
N CYS A 24 2.51 0.46 15.99
CA CYS A 24 3.76 0.96 16.59
C CYS A 24 4.94 0.07 16.22
N SER A 25 6.15 0.64 16.15
CA SER A 25 7.35 -0.14 15.87
C SER A 25 7.58 -1.20 16.95
N SER A 26 7.98 -2.40 16.53
CA SER A 26 8.35 -3.47 17.45
C SER A 26 9.77 -3.30 17.99
N ASP A 27 10.63 -2.58 17.27
CA ASP A 27 12.01 -2.27 17.67
C ASP A 27 12.45 -0.92 17.09
N LEU A 28 12.49 0.10 17.95
CA LEU A 28 12.90 1.46 17.60
C LEU A 28 14.38 1.59 17.21
N ALA A 29 15.21 0.60 17.53
CA ALA A 29 16.59 0.58 17.07
C ALA A 29 16.71 0.27 15.57
N LEU A 30 15.73 -0.47 15.02
CA LEU A 30 15.65 -0.91 13.63
C LEU A 30 14.74 -0.02 12.78
N LEU A 31 13.53 0.29 13.27
CA LEU A 31 12.48 1.00 12.53
C LEU A 31 11.82 2.04 13.44
N SER A 32 11.67 3.28 12.98
CA SER A 32 10.92 4.29 13.71
C SER A 32 9.41 3.96 13.76
N ASP A 33 8.69 4.53 14.72
CA ASP A 33 7.22 4.50 14.65
C ASP A 33 6.71 5.10 13.32
N PRO A 34 5.68 4.50 12.70
CA PRO A 34 5.05 5.05 11.50
C PRO A 34 4.51 6.47 11.74
N LYS A 35 4.98 7.41 10.93
CA LYS A 35 4.50 8.79 10.88
C LYS A 35 3.53 8.96 9.73
N TYR A 36 2.53 9.80 9.92
CA TYR A 36 1.47 10.05 8.95
C TYR A 36 1.50 11.53 8.55
N TYR A 37 1.27 11.82 7.27
CA TYR A 37 1.03 13.17 6.79
C TYR A 37 -0.35 13.68 7.25
N ASP A 38 -0.58 14.99 7.14
CA ASP A 38 -1.80 15.65 7.59
C ASP A 38 -3.07 15.12 6.90
N ASP A 39 -2.96 14.74 5.63
CA ASP A 39 -4.05 14.13 4.85
C ASP A 39 -4.36 12.68 5.26
N ARG A 40 -3.46 12.05 6.03
CA ARG A 40 -3.53 10.66 6.50
C ARG A 40 -3.69 9.65 5.37
N LEU A 41 -3.28 10.01 4.15
CA LEU A 41 -3.23 9.15 2.97
C LEU A 41 -1.81 8.67 2.68
N ILE A 42 -0.81 9.31 3.30
CA ILE A 42 0.59 8.91 3.22
C ILE A 42 1.11 8.63 4.63
N ALA A 43 1.84 7.51 4.76
CA ALA A 43 2.53 7.15 5.97
C ALA A 43 3.92 6.59 5.63
N TYR A 44 4.89 6.85 6.51
CA TYR A 44 6.27 6.43 6.34
C TYR A 44 6.91 6.09 7.68
N ALA A 45 7.94 5.24 7.65
CA ALA A 45 8.79 4.93 8.78
C ALA A 45 10.24 4.89 8.29
N GLU A 46 11.16 5.39 9.11
CA GLU A 46 12.58 5.37 8.82
C GLU A 46 13.17 4.06 9.36
N SER A 47 13.84 3.30 8.50
CA SER A 47 14.51 2.05 8.87
C SER A 47 16.01 2.20 8.73
N LYS A 48 16.77 1.59 9.63
CA LYS A 48 18.16 1.22 9.33
C LYS A 48 18.16 0.01 8.41
N ALA A 49 19.18 -0.13 7.58
CA ALA A 49 19.38 -1.35 6.82
C ALA A 49 19.70 -2.50 7.80
N PHE A 50 18.99 -3.61 7.69
CA PHE A 50 19.20 -4.80 8.50
C PHE A 50 19.06 -6.06 7.66
N ALA A 51 19.62 -7.16 8.17
CA ALA A 51 19.49 -8.50 7.61
C ALA A 51 19.16 -9.47 8.73
N PHE A 52 18.38 -10.50 8.42
CA PHE A 52 18.15 -11.62 9.33
C PHE A 52 19.01 -12.80 8.91
N GLN A 53 19.50 -13.56 9.90
CA GLN A 53 20.31 -14.74 9.62
C GLN A 53 19.50 -15.71 8.75
N GLN A 54 20.14 -16.25 7.71
CA GLN A 54 19.57 -17.22 6.75
C GLN A 54 18.55 -16.64 5.75
N ALA A 55 18.26 -15.33 5.78
CA ALA A 55 17.43 -14.69 4.76
C ALA A 55 18.31 -14.04 3.67
N GLU A 56 18.20 -14.51 2.42
CA GLU A 56 18.92 -13.92 1.28
C GLU A 56 18.30 -12.59 0.84
N SER A 57 16.98 -12.43 0.98
CA SER A 57 16.27 -11.19 0.72
C SER A 57 15.11 -11.00 1.71
N LEU A 58 14.70 -9.75 1.93
CA LEU A 58 13.61 -9.40 2.82
C LEU A 58 12.46 -8.74 2.07
N LYS A 59 11.27 -9.25 2.31
CA LYS A 59 10.00 -8.72 1.85
C LYS A 59 9.21 -8.14 3.01
N PHE A 60 8.76 -6.90 2.84
CA PHE A 60 7.99 -6.18 3.84
C PHE A 60 6.49 -6.30 3.52
N VAL A 61 5.72 -6.83 4.46
CA VAL A 61 4.28 -7.07 4.31
C VAL A 61 3.53 -6.46 5.49
N CYS A 62 2.55 -5.61 5.22
CA CYS A 62 1.74 -4.91 6.22
C CYS A 62 0.24 -5.16 6.01
N LYS A 63 -0.54 -5.04 7.09
CA LYS A 63 -1.99 -4.91 7.00
C LYS A 63 -2.38 -3.42 7.07
N LEU A 64 -3.50 -3.10 6.43
CA LEU A 64 -4.07 -1.77 6.38
C LEU A 64 -5.50 -1.80 6.91
N SER A 65 -5.81 -0.89 7.83
CA SER A 65 -7.17 -0.59 8.26
C SER A 65 -7.62 0.75 7.68
N LEU A 66 -8.79 0.78 7.07
CA LEU A 66 -9.37 2.00 6.47
C LEU A 66 -10.46 2.56 7.40
N CYS A 67 -10.55 3.88 7.45
CA CYS A 67 -11.56 4.62 8.20
C CYS A 67 -12.07 5.78 7.33
N THR A 68 -13.35 6.11 7.46
CA THR A 68 -13.95 7.27 6.80
C THR A 68 -13.64 8.52 7.62
N ARG A 69 -13.27 9.63 6.95
CA ARG A 69 -12.95 10.89 7.63
C ARG A 69 -14.19 11.61 8.14
N ASP A 70 -15.34 11.37 7.49
CA ASP A 70 -16.61 11.96 7.88
C ASP A 70 -17.03 11.43 9.26
N GLY A 71 -17.35 12.34 10.17
CA GLY A 71 -17.86 12.02 11.51
C GLY A 71 -16.86 11.29 12.42
N ASP A 72 -15.64 11.82 12.58
CA ASP A 72 -14.63 11.41 13.59
C ASP A 72 -14.11 9.96 13.54
N GLY A 73 -14.44 9.21 12.48
CA GLY A 73 -14.14 7.77 12.37
C GLY A 73 -12.65 7.38 12.47
N CYS A 74 -11.74 8.32 12.22
CA CYS A 74 -10.29 8.10 12.29
C CYS A 74 -9.63 8.61 13.58
N GLU A 75 -10.35 9.32 14.45
CA GLU A 75 -9.80 9.82 15.71
C GLU A 75 -9.39 8.67 16.64
N GLY A 76 -8.18 8.75 17.19
CA GLY A 76 -7.61 7.71 18.06
C GLY A 76 -7.17 6.41 17.36
N VAL A 77 -7.42 6.27 16.06
CA VAL A 77 -6.95 5.13 15.23
C VAL A 77 -5.67 5.50 14.48
N THR A 78 -5.57 6.75 14.03
CA THR A 78 -4.41 7.26 13.31
C THR A 78 -4.12 8.69 13.77
N PRO A 79 -2.86 9.13 13.86
CA PRO A 79 -1.70 8.28 14.07
C PRO A 79 -1.84 7.46 15.37
N PRO A 80 -1.23 6.27 15.45
CA PRO A 80 -1.27 5.47 16.67
C PRO A 80 -0.47 6.12 17.80
N ALA A 81 -0.89 5.87 19.04
CA ALA A 81 -0.20 6.38 20.22
C ALA A 81 0.86 5.38 20.70
N CYS A 82 2.11 5.60 20.31
CA CYS A 82 3.23 4.66 20.56
C CYS A 82 4.07 5.03 21.80
N SER A 83 3.83 6.20 22.41
CA SER A 83 4.39 6.58 23.71
C SER A 83 3.65 5.84 24.83
N GLY A 84 4.36 5.09 25.66
CA GLY A 84 3.85 4.11 26.63
C GLY A 84 2.88 4.56 27.73
N ASN A 85 2.24 5.73 27.64
CA ASN A 85 1.21 6.21 28.57
C ASN A 85 -0.10 6.56 27.85
N SER A 86 -0.59 5.69 26.97
CA SER A 86 -1.96 5.78 26.49
C SER A 86 -2.77 4.70 27.20
N PRO A 87 -3.58 5.04 28.22
CA PRO A 87 -4.52 4.08 28.78
C PRO A 87 -5.40 3.57 27.64
N ASP A 88 -5.76 2.31 27.73
CA ASP A 88 -6.55 1.53 26.78
C ASP A 88 -7.91 2.21 26.44
N LEU A 89 -7.87 3.24 25.59
CA LEU A 89 -9.06 3.93 25.08
C LEU A 89 -9.81 3.07 24.04
N LEU A 90 -9.27 1.90 23.68
CA LEU A 90 -9.92 0.95 22.77
C LEU A 90 -11.02 0.16 23.47
N VAL A 91 -10.96 -0.02 24.80
CA VAL A 91 -12.02 -0.67 25.59
C VAL A 91 -13.25 0.25 25.73
N THR A 92 -13.04 1.55 25.96
CA THR A 92 -14.15 2.50 26.08
C THR A 92 -14.88 2.73 24.76
N ARG A 93 -14.22 2.58 23.60
CA ARG A 93 -14.90 2.69 22.30
C ARG A 93 -15.70 1.45 21.95
N ARG A 94 -15.30 0.22 22.30
CA ARG A 94 -16.13 -0.99 22.04
C ARG A 94 -17.52 -0.89 22.70
N LEU A 95 -17.59 -0.35 23.92
CA LEU A 95 -18.85 -0.19 24.64
C LEU A 95 -19.74 0.93 24.05
N ARG A 96 -19.16 1.99 23.46
CA ARG A 96 -19.92 3.00 22.71
C ARG A 96 -20.31 2.54 21.31
N HIS A 97 -19.43 1.82 20.63
CA HIS A 97 -19.64 1.38 19.25
C HIS A 97 -20.69 0.27 19.16
N GLN A 98 -20.84 -0.57 20.18
CA GLN A 98 -21.91 -1.56 20.24
C GLN A 98 -23.31 -0.91 20.33
N ASN A 99 -23.44 0.23 21.02
CA ASN A 99 -24.69 0.99 21.10
C ASN A 99 -24.99 1.75 19.79
N THR A 100 -23.97 2.32 19.12
CA THR A 100 -24.16 3.04 17.84
C THR A 100 -24.28 2.12 16.62
N ALA A 101 -23.74 0.89 16.67
CA ALA A 101 -23.89 -0.09 15.59
C ALA A 101 -25.34 -0.59 15.46
N LEU A 102 -26.10 -0.65 16.56
CA LEU A 102 -27.52 -1.02 16.54
C LEU A 102 -28.39 0.05 15.85
N GLU A 103 -28.13 1.34 16.12
CA GLU A 103 -28.83 2.44 15.42
C GLU A 103 -28.30 2.66 13.99
N GLY A 104 -27.01 2.42 13.77
CA GLY A 104 -26.38 2.43 12.45
C GLY A 104 -26.94 1.37 11.51
N ALA A 105 -27.25 0.16 12.00
CA ALA A 105 -27.87 -0.89 11.21
C ALA A 105 -29.27 -0.51 10.68
N LEU A 106 -29.98 0.38 11.37
CA LEU A 106 -31.27 0.93 10.92
C LEU A 106 -31.10 2.05 9.86
N SER A 107 -29.94 2.71 9.80
CA SER A 107 -29.64 3.79 8.84
C SER A 107 -28.69 3.41 7.69
N SER A 108 -28.05 2.23 7.72
CA SER A 108 -26.96 1.84 6.79
C SER A 108 -27.42 1.36 5.39
N ALA A 109 -28.56 1.83 4.88
CA ALA A 109 -28.92 1.64 3.47
C ALA A 109 -28.16 2.62 2.53
N LEU A 110 -27.03 3.18 2.96
CA LEU A 110 -26.17 4.04 2.12
C LEU A 110 -24.90 3.28 1.72
N THR A 111 -24.90 2.77 0.49
CA THR A 111 -23.73 2.12 -0.13
C THR A 111 -22.71 3.17 -0.55
N THR A 112 -21.55 3.25 0.09
CA THR A 112 -20.41 4.04 -0.42
C THR A 112 -19.55 3.18 -1.34
N ARG A 113 -19.46 3.53 -2.62
CA ARG A 113 -18.50 2.95 -3.56
C ARG A 113 -17.13 3.57 -3.30
N VAL A 114 -16.18 2.77 -2.82
CA VAL A 114 -14.77 3.16 -2.73
C VAL A 114 -14.05 2.44 -3.86
N ASP A 115 -13.69 3.18 -4.90
CA ASP A 115 -12.87 2.65 -5.98
C ASP A 115 -11.41 2.59 -5.51
N VAL A 116 -10.97 1.42 -5.06
CA VAL A 116 -9.56 1.13 -4.82
C VAL A 116 -8.93 0.85 -6.18
N ALA A 117 -8.16 1.79 -6.70
CA ALA A 117 -7.31 1.56 -7.87
C ALA A 117 -6.20 0.56 -7.47
N SER A 118 -6.51 -0.73 -7.54
CA SER A 118 -5.53 -1.81 -7.48
C SER A 118 -4.70 -1.73 -8.76
N GLY A 119 -3.58 -1.02 -8.72
CA GLY A 119 -2.61 -1.01 -9.82
C GLY A 119 -2.16 -2.44 -10.10
N ARG A 120 -2.65 -3.02 -11.20
CA ARG A 120 -2.16 -4.30 -11.71
C ARG A 120 -0.71 -4.05 -12.18
N PRO A 121 0.28 -4.86 -11.76
CA PRO A 121 1.61 -4.75 -12.34
C PRO A 121 1.49 -4.98 -13.86
N PRO A 122 2.06 -4.09 -14.71
CA PRO A 122 1.87 -4.19 -16.15
C PRO A 122 2.43 -5.53 -16.63
N THR A 123 1.59 -6.30 -17.33
CA THR A 123 2.00 -7.57 -17.93
C THR A 123 2.91 -7.31 -19.13
N MET A 124 3.73 -8.29 -19.51
CA MET A 124 4.70 -8.16 -20.62
C MET A 124 4.05 -7.68 -21.93
N THR A 125 2.77 -8.00 -22.14
CA THR A 125 1.95 -7.56 -23.28
C THR A 125 1.68 -6.06 -23.30
N ASP A 126 1.49 -5.42 -22.14
CA ASP A 126 1.25 -3.97 -22.04
C ASP A 126 2.50 -3.18 -22.42
N ARG A 127 3.66 -3.67 -22.00
CA ARG A 127 4.96 -3.09 -22.38
C ARG A 127 5.22 -3.21 -23.88
N VAL A 128 4.77 -4.28 -24.53
CA VAL A 128 4.90 -4.45 -25.97
C VAL A 128 3.97 -3.48 -26.73
N ALA A 129 2.76 -3.24 -26.22
CA ALA A 129 1.84 -2.26 -26.80
C ALA A 129 2.38 -0.83 -26.72
N ASP A 130 2.98 -0.43 -25.59
CA ASP A 130 3.63 0.88 -25.45
C ASP A 130 4.84 1.04 -26.40
N VAL A 131 5.61 -0.02 -26.62
CA VAL A 131 6.73 0.01 -27.57
C VAL A 131 6.23 0.12 -29.02
N LEU A 132 5.16 -0.58 -29.39
CA LEU A 132 4.59 -0.53 -30.74
C LEU A 132 3.92 0.82 -31.04
N THR A 133 3.30 1.45 -30.05
CA THR A 133 2.63 2.75 -30.19
C THR A 133 3.57 3.94 -30.01
N SER A 134 4.80 3.71 -29.55
CA SER A 134 5.84 4.74 -29.50
C SER A 134 6.11 5.31 -30.90
N LYS A 135 6.13 6.64 -30.98
CA LYS A 135 6.48 7.39 -32.21
C LYS A 135 7.79 6.91 -32.84
N GLY A 136 8.74 6.41 -32.05
CA GLY A 136 10.01 5.85 -32.56
C GLY A 136 9.82 4.55 -33.35
N SER A 137 8.91 3.68 -32.93
CA SER A 137 8.61 2.41 -33.60
C SER A 137 7.93 2.62 -34.95
N LEU A 138 7.01 3.59 -35.03
CA LEU A 138 6.34 3.97 -36.29
C LEU A 138 7.33 4.51 -37.34
N ILE A 139 8.35 5.28 -36.91
CA ILE A 139 9.39 5.80 -37.81
C ILE A 139 10.25 4.65 -38.36
N LEU A 140 10.61 3.69 -37.51
CA LEU A 140 11.37 2.49 -37.90
C LEU A 140 10.61 1.62 -38.91
N LEU A 141 9.31 1.38 -38.66
CA LEU A 141 8.44 0.65 -39.58
C LEU A 141 8.32 1.37 -40.92
N ALA A 142 8.12 2.70 -40.92
CA ALA A 142 8.06 3.48 -42.14
C ALA A 142 9.37 3.41 -42.94
N ALA A 143 10.53 3.49 -42.27
CA ALA A 143 11.83 3.37 -42.92
C ALA A 143 12.05 1.99 -43.56
N LEU A 144 11.64 0.90 -42.89
CA LEU A 144 11.73 -0.46 -43.44
C LEU A 144 10.84 -0.66 -44.67
N VAL A 145 9.61 -0.12 -44.64
CA VAL A 145 8.71 -0.17 -45.81
C VAL A 145 9.31 0.62 -46.97
N VAL A 146 9.84 1.81 -46.73
CA VAL A 146 10.50 2.62 -47.76
C VAL A 146 11.72 1.89 -48.34
N ALA A 147 12.55 1.26 -47.50
CA ALA A 147 13.68 0.46 -47.95
C ALA A 147 13.25 -0.76 -48.79
N ALA A 148 12.15 -1.43 -48.43
CA ALA A 148 11.62 -2.55 -49.21
C ALA A 148 11.11 -2.10 -50.59
N VAL A 149 10.36 -0.99 -50.65
CA VAL A 149 9.85 -0.42 -51.92
C VAL A 149 10.99 0.03 -52.82
N LEU A 150 12.00 0.73 -52.26
CA LEU A 150 13.18 1.16 -53.02
C LEU A 150 14.10 0.01 -53.41
N GLY A 151 14.19 -1.04 -52.58
CA GLY A 151 14.97 -2.25 -52.84
C GLY A 151 14.41 -3.12 -53.96
N THR A 152 13.09 -3.11 -54.16
CA THR A 152 12.43 -3.82 -55.28
C THR A 152 12.52 -3.10 -56.64
N GLY A 153 13.05 -1.87 -56.67
CA GLY A 153 13.17 -1.05 -57.88
C GLY A 153 14.52 -1.13 -58.62
N ARG A 154 15.45 -2.00 -58.18
CA ARG A 154 16.69 -2.30 -58.89
C ARG A 154 16.68 -3.75 -59.38
N VAL A 155 16.17 -3.94 -60.59
CA VAL A 155 16.51 -5.05 -61.49
C VAL A 155 17.13 -4.44 -62.74
#